data_AF-A0A1X1TZI2-F1
#
_entry.id   AF-A0A1X1TZI2-F1
#
_cell.length_a   1.000
_cell.length_b   1.000
_cell.length_c   1.000
_cell.angle_alpha   90.00
_cell.angle_beta   90.00
_cell.angle_gamma   90.00
#
_symmetry.space_group_name_H-M   'P 1'
#
loop_
_entity.id
_entity.type
_entity.pdbx_description
1 polymer ?
#
loop_
_entity_poly.entity_id
_entity_poly.type
_entity_poly.pdbx_seq_one_letter_code
_entity_poly.pdbx_strand_id
1 'polypeptide(L)'
;MDPGYCGARQDPLDCVPYVGPTPPPPNRAEAAYLNNVRGHYPGDDATLLKIGRGTCIMLRGGTSTDYVVHDVAAHMKITAAAADQVVDAAIANICPELTVGADGVARPGR
;
A
#
# COMPACT_ATOMS: atom_id res chain seq x y z
N MET A 1 -11.94 -21.96 -14.86
CA MET A 1 -11.35 -20.63 -14.73
C MET A 1 -10.87 -20.53 -13.30
N ASP A 2 -9.58 -20.78 -13.10
CA ASP A 2 -8.94 -20.70 -11.79
C ASP A 2 -9.04 -19.23 -11.33
N PRO A 3 -9.62 -18.92 -10.16
CA PRO A 3 -9.73 -17.55 -9.68
C PRO A 3 -8.33 -17.12 -9.22
N GLY A 4 -7.48 -16.80 -10.20
CA GLY A 4 -6.05 -16.64 -10.02
C GLY A 4 -5.73 -15.80 -8.78
N TYR A 5 -4.84 -16.34 -7.94
CA TYR A 5 -4.08 -15.80 -6.79
C TYR A 5 -4.71 -14.75 -5.84
N CYS A 6 -5.57 -13.86 -6.32
CA CYS A 6 -6.33 -12.85 -5.59
C CYS A 6 -7.77 -13.30 -5.24
N GLY A 7 -8.15 -14.54 -5.61
CA GLY A 7 -9.54 -15.01 -5.59
C GLY A 7 -10.11 -15.44 -4.24
N ALA A 8 -9.28 -15.68 -3.21
CA ALA A 8 -9.79 -16.08 -1.91
C ALA A 8 -8.76 -15.85 -0.79
N ARG A 9 -8.96 -14.80 0.02
CA ARG A 9 -8.38 -14.64 1.37
C ARG A 9 -6.85 -14.55 1.48
N GLN A 10 -6.14 -14.27 0.39
CA GLN A 10 -4.72 -13.94 0.48
C GLN A 10 -4.56 -12.43 0.60
N ASP A 11 -3.63 -12.04 1.46
CA ASP A 11 -3.40 -10.66 1.87
C ASP A 11 -3.28 -9.72 0.65
N PRO A 12 -4.03 -8.61 0.58
CA PRO A 12 -3.92 -7.67 -0.52
C PRO A 12 -2.51 -7.11 -0.72
N LEU A 13 -1.69 -7.04 0.36
CA LEU A 13 -0.28 -6.68 0.27
C LEU A 13 0.51 -7.75 -0.49
N ASP A 14 0.15 -9.03 -0.36
CA ASP A 14 0.74 -10.16 -1.08
C ASP A 14 0.25 -10.31 -2.53
N CYS A 15 -0.85 -9.64 -2.89
CA CYS A 15 -1.54 -9.84 -4.17
C CYS A 15 -1.08 -8.93 -5.31
N VAL A 16 0.00 -8.14 -5.16
CA VAL A 16 0.55 -7.35 -6.27
C VAL A 16 1.29 -8.30 -7.22
N PRO A 17 0.71 -8.68 -8.38
CA PRO A 17 1.35 -9.65 -9.25
C PRO A 17 2.51 -8.96 -9.95
N TYR A 18 3.73 -9.38 -9.65
CA TYR A 18 4.85 -9.17 -10.56
C TYR A 18 5.28 -10.52 -11.15
N VAL A 19 4.98 -10.73 -12.43
CA VAL A 19 5.41 -11.90 -13.18
C VAL A 19 6.60 -11.50 -14.04
N GLY A 20 7.81 -11.66 -13.47
CA GLY A 20 9.09 -11.44 -14.13
C GLY A 20 10.25 -11.66 -13.13
N PRO A 21 11.51 -11.71 -13.59
CA PRO A 21 12.65 -11.97 -12.70
C PRO A 21 13.00 -10.78 -11.77
N THR A 22 12.61 -9.55 -12.14
CA THR A 22 12.92 -8.32 -11.39
C THR A 22 11.77 -7.32 -11.47
N PRO A 23 11.15 -6.83 -10.37
CA PRO A 23 10.06 -5.83 -10.39
C PRO A 23 10.29 -4.70 -11.41
N PRO A 24 9.22 -4.13 -12.02
CA PRO A 24 9.42 -3.00 -12.94
C PRO A 24 10.08 -1.86 -12.16
N PRO A 25 10.95 -1.06 -12.81
CA PRO A 25 11.51 0.11 -12.15
C PRO A 25 10.37 1.01 -11.66
N PRO A 26 10.51 1.65 -10.48
CA PRO A 26 9.47 2.51 -9.94
C PRO A 26 9.15 3.62 -10.93
N ASN A 27 7.87 3.87 -11.15
CA ASN A 27 7.44 5.08 -11.86
C ASN A 27 7.76 6.34 -11.03
N ARG A 28 7.58 7.53 -11.60
CA ARG A 28 7.90 8.80 -10.91
C ARG A 28 7.22 8.94 -9.54
N ALA A 29 5.98 8.49 -9.43
CA ALA A 29 5.19 8.61 -8.21
C ALA A 29 5.64 7.59 -7.15
N GLU A 30 5.95 6.37 -7.58
CA GLU A 30 6.55 5.33 -6.76
C GLU A 30 7.96 5.71 -6.26
N ALA A 31 8.74 6.39 -7.08
CA ALA A 31 10.03 6.93 -6.65
C ALA A 31 9.87 8.05 -5.60
N ALA A 32 8.85 8.90 -5.74
CA ALA A 32 8.53 9.93 -4.74
C ALA A 32 8.07 9.30 -3.42
N TYR A 33 7.24 8.25 -3.48
CA TYR A 33 6.90 7.44 -2.31
C TYR A 33 8.15 6.87 -1.64
N LEU A 34 9.03 6.19 -2.41
CA LEU A 34 10.27 5.62 -1.88
C LEU A 34 11.16 6.65 -1.20
N ASN A 35 11.27 7.86 -1.73
CA ASN A 35 12.03 8.94 -1.09
C ASN A 35 11.50 9.30 0.32
N ASN A 36 10.21 9.08 0.59
CA ASN A 36 9.60 9.38 1.89
C ASN A 36 9.73 8.22 2.90
N VAL A 37 9.81 6.97 2.41
CA VAL A 37 9.77 5.78 3.29
C VAL A 37 11.12 5.06 3.42
N ARG A 38 11.99 5.18 2.42
CA ARG A 38 13.32 4.57 2.40
C ARG A 38 14.17 5.07 3.57
N GLY A 39 14.76 4.14 4.31
CA GLY A 39 15.66 4.46 5.43
C GLY A 39 14.94 4.95 6.69
N HIS A 40 13.64 5.22 6.62
CA HIS A 40 12.78 5.55 7.76
C HIS A 40 12.02 4.33 8.28
N TYR A 41 11.65 3.40 7.40
CA TYR A 41 10.90 2.19 7.73
C TYR A 41 11.67 0.93 7.27
N PRO A 42 11.44 -0.22 7.93
CA PRO A 42 12.10 -1.47 7.57
C PRO A 42 11.61 -1.99 6.21
N GLY A 43 12.54 -2.59 5.45
CA GLY A 43 12.28 -3.17 4.13
C GLY A 43 13.21 -2.61 3.06
N ASP A 44 13.41 -3.39 1.99
CA ASP A 44 14.02 -2.89 0.77
C ASP A 44 12.98 -2.15 -0.10
N ASP A 45 13.44 -1.46 -1.15
CA ASP A 45 12.55 -0.71 -2.05
C ASP A 45 11.44 -1.60 -2.63
N ALA A 46 11.72 -2.88 -2.89
CA ALA A 46 10.71 -3.83 -3.37
C ALA A 46 9.60 -4.08 -2.34
N THR A 47 9.98 -4.30 -1.08
CA THR A 47 9.03 -4.47 0.05
C THR A 47 8.22 -3.20 0.26
N LEU A 48 8.86 -2.04 0.27
CA LEU A 48 8.19 -0.76 0.45
C LEU A 48 7.19 -0.48 -0.68
N LEU A 49 7.57 -0.71 -1.94
CA LEU A 49 6.65 -0.57 -3.07
C LEU A 49 5.48 -1.55 -3.00
N LYS A 50 5.73 -2.79 -2.56
CA LYS A 50 4.67 -3.79 -2.35
C LYS A 50 3.65 -3.29 -1.32
N ILE A 51 4.12 -2.76 -0.19
CA ILE A 51 3.27 -2.15 0.84
C ILE A 51 2.47 -0.98 0.26
N GLY A 52 3.13 0.02 -0.34
CA GLY A 52 2.45 1.20 -0.88
C GLY A 52 1.41 0.87 -1.96
N ARG A 53 1.70 -0.08 -2.85
CA ARG A 53 0.74 -0.56 -3.86
C ARG A 53 -0.42 -1.31 -3.22
N GLY A 54 -0.14 -2.22 -2.28
CA GLY A 54 -1.14 -2.99 -1.57
C GLY A 54 -2.09 -2.11 -0.76
N THR A 55 -1.57 -1.09 -0.06
CA THR A 55 -2.36 -0.05 0.62
C THR A 55 -3.38 0.57 -0.34
N CYS A 56 -2.94 1.06 -1.50
CA CYS A 56 -3.84 1.67 -2.47
C CYS A 56 -4.86 0.69 -3.06
N ILE A 57 -4.51 -0.59 -3.24
CA ILE A 57 -5.46 -1.63 -3.69
C ILE A 57 -6.54 -1.85 -2.63
N MET A 58 -6.16 -1.99 -1.36
CA MET A 58 -7.12 -2.18 -0.26
C MET A 58 -8.10 -1.01 -0.14
N LEU A 59 -7.58 0.21 -0.18
CA LEU A 59 -8.40 1.41 -0.06
C LEU A 59 -9.38 1.56 -1.23
N ARG A 60 -8.94 1.29 -2.47
CA ARG A 60 -9.85 1.25 -3.64
C ARG A 60 -10.90 0.13 -3.53
N GLY A 61 -10.57 -0.96 -2.84
CA GLY A 61 -11.49 -2.06 -2.53
C GLY A 61 -12.50 -1.73 -1.43
N GLY A 62 -12.41 -0.56 -0.79
CA GLY A 62 -13.33 -0.12 0.26
C GLY A 62 -12.93 -0.57 1.68
N THR A 63 -11.72 -1.09 1.86
CA THR A 63 -11.18 -1.40 3.19
C THR A 63 -11.00 -0.10 3.99
N SER A 64 -11.33 -0.11 5.29
CA SER A 64 -11.15 1.07 6.15
C SER A 64 -9.68 1.39 6.35
N THR A 65 -9.36 2.68 6.46
CA THR A 65 -7.96 3.14 6.65
C THR A 65 -7.37 2.60 7.94
N ASP A 66 -8.17 2.53 9.02
CA ASP A 66 -7.77 1.95 10.31
C ASP A 66 -7.31 0.48 10.18
N TYR A 67 -8.07 -0.33 9.44
CA TYR A 67 -7.69 -1.71 9.18
C TYR A 67 -6.39 -1.79 8.38
N VAL A 68 -6.25 -0.96 7.33
CA VAL A 68 -5.05 -0.93 6.49
C VAL A 68 -3.81 -0.51 7.31
N VAL A 69 -3.95 0.46 8.22
CA VAL A 69 -2.87 0.87 9.12
C VAL A 69 -2.44 -0.27 10.04
N HIS A 70 -3.39 -0.98 10.64
CA HIS A 70 -3.09 -2.14 11.47
C HIS A 70 -2.43 -3.29 10.70
N ASP A 71 -2.87 -3.53 9.48
CA ASP A 71 -2.32 -4.56 8.60
C ASP A 71 -0.87 -4.22 8.18
N VAL A 72 -0.62 -2.98 7.74
CA VAL A 72 0.72 -2.48 7.42
C VAL A 72 1.65 -2.54 8.64
N ALA A 73 1.15 -2.16 9.82
CA ALA A 73 1.91 -2.24 11.08
C ALA A 73 2.36 -3.67 11.38
N ALA A 74 1.47 -4.66 11.18
CA ALA A 74 1.76 -6.07 11.40
C ALA A 74 2.79 -6.60 10.39
N HIS A 75 2.63 -6.30 9.10
CA HIS A 75 3.54 -6.75 8.03
C HIS A 75 4.94 -6.16 8.17
N MET A 76 5.02 -4.86 8.44
CA MET A 76 6.31 -4.17 8.58
C MET A 76 6.91 -4.30 9.98
N LYS A 77 6.17 -4.85 10.94
CA LYS A 77 6.54 -4.93 12.37
C LYS A 77 6.90 -3.56 12.96
N ILE A 78 6.09 -2.55 12.62
CA ILE A 78 6.22 -1.16 13.10
C ILE A 78 5.02 -0.78 13.97
N THR A 79 5.07 0.39 14.61
CA THR A 79 3.94 0.90 15.38
C THR A 79 2.80 1.34 14.45
N ALA A 80 1.56 1.35 14.95
CA ALA A 80 0.41 1.86 14.19
C ALA A 80 0.62 3.31 13.74
N ALA A 81 1.23 4.16 14.57
CA ALA A 81 1.56 5.55 14.21
C ALA A 81 2.59 5.63 13.06
N ALA A 82 3.57 4.72 13.02
CA ALA A 82 4.51 4.64 11.91
C ALA A 82 3.84 4.10 10.64
N ALA A 83 2.95 3.11 10.78
CA ALA A 83 2.18 2.58 9.66
C ALA A 83 1.21 3.61 9.06
N ASP A 84 0.60 4.45 9.90
CA ASP A 84 -0.24 5.58 9.47
C ASP A 84 0.54 6.52 8.54
N GLN A 85 1.78 6.87 8.91
CA GLN A 85 2.66 7.68 8.06
C GLN A 85 3.03 6.99 6.73
N VAL A 86 3.19 5.66 6.73
CA VAL A 86 3.42 4.89 5.49
C VAL A 86 2.18 4.88 4.60
N VAL A 87 0.99 4.74 5.19
CA VAL A 87 -0.29 4.76 4.48
C VAL A 87 -0.56 6.15 3.90
N ASP A 88 -0.33 7.21 4.66
CA ASP A 88 -0.42 8.60 4.19
C ASP A 88 0.52 8.86 3.01
N ALA A 89 1.77 8.39 3.10
CA ALA A 89 2.72 8.52 2.01
C ALA A 89 2.26 7.77 0.75
N ALA A 90 1.63 6.61 0.90
CA ALA A 90 1.08 5.85 -0.21
C ALA A 90 -0.12 6.57 -0.85
N ILE A 91 -1.05 7.11 -0.06
CA ILE A 91 -2.17 7.91 -0.55
C ILE A 91 -1.66 9.16 -1.30
N ALA A 92 -0.72 9.90 -0.71
CA ALA A 92 -0.22 11.13 -1.29
C ALA A 92 0.54 10.93 -2.62
N ASN A 93 1.16 9.77 -2.83
CA ASN A 93 2.05 9.54 -3.98
C ASN A 93 1.52 8.49 -4.96
N ILE A 94 1.05 7.33 -4.50
CA ILE A 94 0.70 6.19 -5.36
C ILE A 94 -0.79 6.19 -5.74
N CYS A 95 -1.66 6.63 -4.84
CA CYS A 95 -3.10 6.76 -5.09
C CYS A 95 -3.65 8.15 -4.72
N PRO A 96 -3.14 9.22 -5.35
CA PRO A 96 -3.53 10.60 -5.02
C PRO A 96 -4.99 10.91 -5.38
N GLU A 97 -5.63 10.04 -6.17
CA GLU A 97 -7.06 10.13 -6.44
C GLU A 97 -7.92 9.70 -5.25
N LEU A 98 -7.35 9.15 -4.17
CA LEU A 98 -8.09 8.79 -2.97
C LEU A 98 -8.06 9.92 -1.94
N THR A 99 -9.20 10.16 -1.32
CA THR A 99 -9.35 11.05 -0.17
C THR A 99 -9.96 10.27 0.98
N VAL A 100 -9.32 10.30 2.15
CA VAL A 100 -9.84 9.67 3.38
C VAL A 100 -10.94 10.58 3.93
N GLY A 101 -12.16 10.05 4.01
CA GLY A 101 -13.29 10.74 4.62
C GLY A 101 -13.16 10.84 6.15
N ALA A 102 -13.98 11.70 6.77
CA ALA A 102 -14.02 11.84 8.23
C ALA A 102 -14.41 10.55 8.98
N ASP A 103 -15.00 9.59 8.26
CA ASP A 103 -15.33 8.24 8.73
C ASP A 103 -14.18 7.23 8.57
N GLY A 104 -12.98 7.67 8.16
CA GLY A 104 -11.81 6.82 7.97
C GLY A 104 -11.89 5.94 6.73
N VAL A 105 -12.83 6.19 5.82
CA VAL A 105 -12.98 5.43 4.56
C VAL A 105 -12.40 6.24 3.41
N ALA A 106 -11.46 5.65 2.68
CA ALA A 106 -10.93 6.23 1.45
C ALA A 106 -11.96 6.15 0.31
N ARG A 107 -12.15 7.26 -0.40
CA ARG A 107 -13.05 7.39 -1.55
C ARG A 107 -12.34 8.11 -2.69
N PRO A 108 -12.73 7.89 -3.96
CA PRO A 108 -12.25 8.73 -5.05
C PRO A 108 -12.55 10.21 -4.75
N GLY A 109 -11.52 11.05 -4.78
CA GLY A 109 -11.64 12.51 -4.76
C GLY A 109 -12.39 12.97 -6.00
N ARG A 110 -13.31 13.93 -5.82
CA ARG A 110 -14.08 14.53 -6.92
C ARG A 110 -13.21 15.33 -7.87
#